data_AF-A0A3S1BL84-F1
#
_entry.id   AF-A0A3S1BL84-F1
#
_cell.length_a   1.000
_cell.length_b   1.000
_cell.length_c   1.000
_cell.angle_alpha   90.00
_cell.angle_beta   90.00
_cell.angle_gamma   90.00
#
_symmetry.space_group_name_H-M   'P 1'
#
loop_
_entity.id
_entity.type
_entity.pdbx_description
1 polymer ?
#
loop_
_entity_poly.entity_id
_entity_poly.type
_entity_poly.pdbx_seq_one_letter_code
_entity_poly.pdbx_strand_id
1 'polypeptide(L)'
;MSSRAQRVDDILAAEESLITRQERHLQVAEKSWLRKCLVLLRPFEIIIGIVCFVMALLVFLSLLLTNIDKTIHSVGYKSGYALPKRHLPNPVDIALVYCQKLFPLDYIVMVAIIAYFVLCSMSGIRNIGVWFLWIKMYKIRPRRTSPQGLLMFCMILMFIVLAINVILYELTPQYSSFGSQHYISDSAIGANESSFHSKECTMHISSEDCTVTRMVFLLVSFFYKMWIFGAAYFYLTWAFLGTMLIGFLVAVIKRRRSAINGEVDEDDFEESDDEDLLRG
;
A
#
# COMPACT_ATOMS: atom_id res chain seq x y z
N MET A 1 47.86 -18.09 26.50
CA MET A 1 46.76 -17.94 25.51
C MET A 1 46.34 -16.48 25.47
N SER A 2 46.10 -15.91 24.30
CA SER A 2 45.79 -14.49 24.12
C SER A 2 44.36 -14.19 24.55
N SER A 3 44.12 -13.13 25.34
CA SER A 3 42.77 -12.75 25.81
C SER A 3 41.76 -12.49 24.67
N ARG A 4 42.27 -12.20 23.47
CA ARG A 4 41.47 -12.04 22.26
C ARG A 4 40.91 -13.37 21.75
N ALA A 5 41.63 -14.47 21.93
CA ALA A 5 41.15 -15.80 21.57
C ALA A 5 40.01 -16.24 22.49
N GLN A 6 40.15 -16.03 23.81
CA GLN A 6 39.08 -16.32 24.78
C GLN A 6 37.78 -15.55 24.47
N ARG A 7 37.84 -14.25 24.14
CA ARG A 7 36.63 -13.51 23.72
C ARG A 7 35.97 -14.06 22.46
N VAL A 8 36.76 -14.51 21.50
CA VAL A 8 36.22 -15.07 20.25
C VAL A 8 35.55 -16.41 20.53
N ASP A 9 36.17 -17.25 21.37
CA ASP A 9 35.59 -18.52 21.80
C ASP A 9 34.30 -18.32 22.62
N ASP A 10 34.27 -17.31 23.50
CA ASP A 10 33.07 -16.96 24.28
C ASP A 10 31.91 -16.48 23.36
N ILE A 11 32.21 -15.67 22.35
CA ILE A 11 31.22 -15.20 21.35
C ILE A 11 30.69 -16.37 20.52
N LEU A 12 31.58 -17.25 20.05
CA LEU A 12 31.20 -18.44 19.29
C LEU A 12 30.35 -19.40 20.12
N ALA A 13 30.70 -19.62 21.39
CA ALA A 13 29.92 -20.46 22.30
C ALA A 13 28.53 -19.87 22.58
N ALA A 14 28.41 -18.55 22.69
CA ALA A 14 27.13 -17.86 22.81
C ALA A 14 26.29 -18.06 21.53
N GLU A 15 26.87 -17.84 20.35
CA GLU A 15 26.20 -18.02 19.06
C GLU A 15 25.75 -19.47 18.82
N GLU A 16 26.59 -20.46 19.14
CA GLU A 16 26.23 -21.89 19.08
C GLU A 16 25.07 -22.23 20.01
N SER A 17 25.07 -21.67 21.23
CA SER A 17 23.99 -21.88 22.19
C SER A 17 22.65 -21.30 21.69
N LEU A 18 22.69 -20.13 21.03
CA LEU A 18 21.54 -19.50 20.42
C LEU A 18 21.01 -20.33 19.24
N ILE A 19 21.89 -20.77 18.34
CA ILE A 19 21.52 -21.62 17.19
C ILE A 19 20.91 -22.94 17.68
N THR A 20 21.51 -23.58 18.67
CA THR A 20 21.01 -24.86 19.21
C THR A 20 19.64 -24.70 19.88
N ARG A 21 19.39 -23.55 20.53
CA ARG A 21 18.07 -23.23 21.10
C ARG A 21 17.06 -22.94 19.99
N GLN A 22 17.44 -22.19 18.95
CA GLN A 22 16.59 -21.96 17.77
C GLN A 22 16.21 -23.28 17.09
N GLU A 23 17.15 -24.21 16.92
CA GLU A 23 16.87 -25.54 16.37
C GLU A 23 15.84 -26.29 17.20
N ARG A 24 15.91 -26.24 18.53
CA ARG A 24 14.91 -26.89 19.39
C ARG A 24 13.52 -26.28 19.22
N HIS A 25 13.40 -24.95 19.16
CA HIS A 25 12.11 -24.28 18.91
C HIS A 25 11.56 -24.63 17.51
N LEU A 26 12.43 -24.65 16.51
CA LEU A 26 12.08 -25.06 15.16
C LEU A 26 11.65 -26.52 15.11
N GLN A 27 12.33 -27.44 15.80
CA GLN A 27 11.98 -28.86 15.87
C GLN A 27 10.65 -29.11 16.61
N VAL A 28 10.34 -28.32 17.64
CA VAL A 28 9.04 -28.38 18.33
C VAL A 28 7.92 -27.86 17.41
N ALA A 29 8.17 -26.78 16.65
CA ALA A 29 7.26 -26.32 15.61
C ALA A 29 7.14 -27.29 14.41
N GLU A 30 8.21 -28.03 14.12
CA GLU A 30 8.34 -28.97 13.00
C GLU A 30 7.51 -30.25 13.20
N LYS A 31 7.24 -30.66 14.44
CA LYS A 31 6.45 -31.85 14.78
C LYS A 31 4.95 -31.74 14.50
N SER A 32 4.45 -30.61 14.01
CA SER A 32 3.02 -30.42 13.78
C SER A 32 2.58 -30.73 12.35
N TRP A 33 1.40 -31.34 12.22
CA TRP A 33 0.66 -31.60 10.98
C TRP A 33 0.55 -30.35 10.07
N LEU A 34 0.65 -29.16 10.68
CA LEU A 34 0.78 -27.85 10.04
C LEU A 34 1.88 -27.78 8.98
N ARG A 35 3.04 -28.44 9.13
CA ARG A 35 4.13 -28.36 8.13
C ARG A 35 3.76 -29.05 6.81
N LYS A 36 3.05 -30.18 6.84
CA LYS A 36 2.57 -30.84 5.61
C LYS A 36 1.56 -29.95 4.87
N CYS A 37 0.67 -29.27 5.61
CA CYS A 37 -0.26 -28.29 5.05
C CYS A 37 0.49 -27.04 4.51
N LEU A 38 1.49 -26.55 5.22
CA LEU A 38 2.30 -25.39 4.85
C LEU A 38 3.18 -25.66 3.62
N VAL A 39 3.74 -26.87 3.47
CA VAL A 39 4.50 -27.26 2.27
C VAL A 39 3.61 -27.24 1.02
N LEU A 40 2.35 -27.68 1.15
CA LEU A 40 1.37 -27.60 0.06
C LEU A 40 0.93 -26.15 -0.22
N LEU A 41 0.98 -25.26 0.79
CA LEU A 41 0.67 -23.83 0.67
C LEU A 41 1.82 -22.98 0.13
N ARG A 42 3.08 -23.45 0.12
CA ARG A 42 4.24 -22.72 -0.45
C ARG A 42 4.04 -22.24 -1.89
N PRO A 43 3.55 -23.05 -2.85
CA PRO A 43 3.29 -22.55 -4.20
C PRO A 43 2.22 -21.45 -4.21
N PHE A 44 1.20 -21.57 -3.34
CA PHE A 44 0.15 -20.55 -3.21
C PHE A 44 0.70 -19.23 -2.62
N GLU A 45 1.60 -19.30 -1.66
CA GLU A 45 2.33 -18.16 -1.09
C GLU A 45 3.13 -17.41 -2.18
N ILE A 46 3.83 -18.14 -3.05
CA ILE A 46 4.59 -17.55 -4.17
C ILE A 46 3.64 -16.88 -5.17
N ILE A 47 2.52 -17.52 -5.52
CA ILE A 47 1.52 -16.96 -6.43
C ILE A 47 0.95 -15.67 -5.84
N ILE A 48 0.58 -15.65 -4.56
CA ILE A 48 0.12 -14.43 -3.88
C ILE A 48 1.19 -13.34 -3.96
N GLY A 49 2.45 -13.67 -3.70
CA GLY A 49 3.56 -12.72 -3.80
C GLY A 49 3.69 -12.11 -5.20
N ILE A 50 3.59 -12.94 -6.26
CA ILE A 50 3.62 -12.48 -7.65
C ILE A 50 2.43 -11.56 -7.94
N VAL A 51 1.22 -11.94 -7.52
CA VAL A 51 0.01 -11.12 -7.72
C VAL A 51 0.15 -9.77 -7.00
N CYS A 52 0.59 -9.77 -5.73
CA CYS A 52 0.85 -8.54 -4.97
C CYS A 52 1.92 -7.67 -5.64
N PHE A 53 2.97 -8.27 -6.20
CA PHE A 53 4.00 -7.54 -6.94
C PHE A 53 3.45 -6.89 -8.21
N VAL A 54 2.66 -7.62 -9.00
CA VAL A 54 1.99 -7.08 -10.20
C VAL A 54 1.05 -5.94 -9.83
N MET A 55 0.26 -6.10 -8.76
CA MET A 55 -0.61 -5.04 -8.24
C MET A 55 0.19 -3.80 -7.81
N ALA A 56 1.33 -3.99 -7.12
CA ALA A 56 2.22 -2.89 -6.74
C ALA A 56 2.73 -2.11 -7.97
N LEU A 57 3.13 -2.84 -9.02
CA LEU A 57 3.61 -2.25 -10.27
C LEU A 57 2.50 -1.48 -10.98
N LEU A 58 1.29 -2.03 -11.05
CA LEU A 58 0.12 -1.34 -11.64
C LEU A 58 -0.20 -0.05 -10.88
N VAL A 59 -0.19 -0.09 -9.55
CA VAL A 59 -0.39 1.09 -8.70
C VAL A 59 0.69 2.14 -8.96
N PHE A 60 1.96 1.72 -8.98
CA PHE A 60 3.08 2.61 -9.23
C PHE A 60 2.97 3.31 -10.60
N LEU A 61 2.73 2.56 -11.67
CA LEU A 61 2.57 3.11 -13.02
C LEU A 61 1.38 4.07 -13.11
N SER A 62 0.25 3.71 -12.49
CA SER A 62 -0.96 4.53 -12.49
C SER A 62 -0.78 5.86 -11.78
N LEU A 63 -0.18 5.83 -10.59
CA LEU A 63 0.12 7.04 -9.83
C LEU A 63 1.19 7.87 -10.55
N LEU A 64 2.22 7.26 -11.11
CA LEU A 64 3.26 7.97 -11.87
C LEU A 64 2.67 8.69 -13.07
N LEU A 65 1.88 8.01 -13.91
CA LEU A 65 1.25 8.61 -15.09
C LEU A 65 0.29 9.74 -14.70
N THR A 66 -0.52 9.54 -13.65
CA THR A 66 -1.45 10.57 -13.16
C THR A 66 -0.70 11.80 -12.63
N ASN A 67 0.42 11.62 -11.92
CA ASN A 67 1.23 12.72 -11.41
C ASN A 67 2.01 13.45 -12.52
N ILE A 68 2.46 12.73 -13.56
CA ILE A 68 3.05 13.35 -14.75
C ILE A 68 1.99 14.21 -15.46
N ASP A 69 0.76 13.69 -15.62
CA ASP A 69 -0.33 14.44 -16.25
C ASP A 69 -0.65 15.73 -15.47
N LYS A 70 -0.73 15.63 -14.13
CA LYS A 70 -0.90 16.81 -13.26
C LYS A 70 0.27 17.78 -13.37
N THR A 71 1.51 17.30 -13.47
CA THR A 71 2.69 18.18 -13.59
C THR A 71 2.65 19.00 -14.87
N ILE A 72 2.22 18.41 -15.98
CA ILE A 72 2.27 19.06 -17.30
C ILE A 72 1.01 19.90 -17.57
N HIS A 73 -0.17 19.42 -17.20
CA HIS A 73 -1.45 19.98 -17.66
C HIS A 73 -2.32 20.58 -16.53
N SER A 74 -1.84 20.68 -15.29
CA SER A 74 -2.63 21.29 -14.21
C SER A 74 -2.68 22.81 -14.28
N VAL A 75 -3.70 23.38 -13.64
CA VAL A 75 -3.92 24.84 -13.53
C VAL A 75 -2.97 25.53 -12.51
N GLY A 76 -1.94 24.81 -12.03
CA GLY A 76 -0.91 25.31 -11.12
C GLY A 76 -1.20 25.14 -9.61
N TYR A 77 -0.27 25.62 -8.78
CA TYR A 77 -0.26 25.37 -7.33
C TYR A 77 -1.43 26.01 -6.57
N LYS A 78 -1.93 27.17 -7.00
CA LYS A 78 -3.05 27.89 -6.35
C LYS A 78 -4.38 27.16 -6.43
N SER A 79 -4.49 26.19 -7.33
CA SER A 79 -5.66 25.32 -7.48
C SER A 79 -5.40 23.91 -6.92
N GLY A 80 -4.31 23.71 -6.18
CA GLY A 80 -3.94 22.40 -5.63
C GLY A 80 -3.64 21.35 -6.72
N TYR A 81 -3.12 21.78 -7.87
CA TYR A 81 -2.86 20.91 -9.04
C TYR A 81 -4.13 20.19 -9.57
N ALA A 82 -5.29 20.85 -9.49
CA ALA A 82 -6.50 20.36 -10.13
C ALA A 82 -6.27 20.15 -11.64
N LEU A 83 -6.74 19.02 -12.16
CA LEU A 83 -6.60 18.63 -13.55
C LEU A 83 -7.98 18.60 -14.21
N PRO A 84 -8.33 19.59 -15.05
CA PRO A 84 -9.67 19.69 -15.65
C PRO A 84 -9.95 18.60 -16.70
N LYS A 85 -8.91 18.19 -17.44
CA LYS A 85 -8.99 17.14 -18.46
C LYS A 85 -7.77 16.25 -18.35
N ARG A 86 -8.00 14.93 -18.44
CA ARG A 86 -6.94 13.92 -18.44
C ARG A 86 -6.46 13.69 -19.87
N HIS A 87 -5.14 13.67 -20.04
CA HIS A 87 -4.49 13.44 -21.32
C HIS A 87 -3.75 12.10 -21.36
N LEU A 88 -3.29 11.61 -20.21
CA LEU A 88 -2.55 10.35 -20.11
C LEU A 88 -3.45 9.19 -19.65
N PRO A 89 -3.31 8.00 -20.25
CA PRO A 89 -4.07 6.82 -19.84
C PRO A 89 -3.59 6.33 -18.47
N ASN A 90 -4.53 5.97 -17.60
CA ASN A 90 -4.24 5.36 -16.30
C ASN A 90 -4.63 3.86 -16.33
N PRO A 91 -3.68 2.93 -16.17
CA PRO A 91 -3.93 1.51 -16.36
C PRO A 91 -4.88 0.90 -15.33
N VAL A 92 -4.84 1.30 -14.04
CA VAL A 92 -5.77 0.78 -13.03
C VAL A 92 -7.18 1.32 -13.28
N ASP A 93 -7.30 2.59 -13.66
CA ASP A 93 -8.58 3.20 -14.04
C ASP A 93 -9.23 2.49 -15.23
N ILE A 94 -8.47 2.24 -16.31
CA ILE A 94 -8.92 1.51 -17.49
C ILE A 94 -9.31 0.06 -17.14
N ALA A 95 -8.50 -0.61 -16.31
CA ALA A 95 -8.80 -1.97 -15.87
C ALA A 95 -10.15 -2.02 -15.14
N LEU A 96 -10.40 -1.10 -14.22
CA LEU A 96 -11.66 -1.06 -13.47
C LEU A 96 -12.87 -0.73 -14.35
N VAL A 97 -12.75 0.24 -15.26
CA VAL A 97 -13.83 0.54 -16.23
C VAL A 97 -14.10 -0.66 -17.14
N TYR A 98 -13.07 -1.43 -17.51
CA TYR A 98 -13.26 -2.66 -18.27
C TYR A 98 -13.96 -3.75 -17.43
N CYS A 99 -13.56 -3.90 -16.15
CA CYS A 99 -14.17 -4.82 -15.21
C CYS A 99 -15.66 -4.56 -14.98
N GLN A 100 -16.13 -3.31 -15.09
CA GLN A 100 -17.55 -2.95 -14.95
C GLN A 100 -18.46 -3.66 -15.96
N LYS A 101 -17.93 -4.11 -17.10
CA LYS A 101 -18.70 -4.86 -18.10
C LYS A 101 -19.17 -6.22 -17.58
N LEU A 102 -18.48 -6.78 -16.59
CA LEU A 102 -18.80 -8.08 -15.98
C LEU A 102 -19.10 -7.89 -14.49
N PHE A 103 -20.32 -7.48 -14.18
CA PHE A 103 -20.77 -7.31 -12.80
C PHE A 103 -20.69 -8.64 -12.01
N PRO A 104 -20.16 -8.69 -10.76
CA PRO A 104 -19.69 -7.60 -9.88
C PRO A 104 -18.15 -7.51 -9.78
N LEU A 105 -17.43 -7.80 -10.86
CA LEU A 105 -15.97 -7.99 -10.83
C LEU A 105 -15.20 -6.70 -10.48
N ASP A 106 -15.69 -5.54 -10.90
CA ASP A 106 -15.15 -4.22 -10.56
C ASP A 106 -15.11 -3.96 -9.04
N TYR A 107 -16.17 -4.33 -8.31
CA TYR A 107 -16.19 -4.21 -6.85
C TYR A 107 -15.16 -5.12 -6.18
N ILE A 108 -15.02 -6.35 -6.69
CA ILE A 108 -14.03 -7.30 -6.14
C ILE A 108 -12.61 -6.73 -6.33
N VAL A 109 -12.31 -6.18 -7.51
CA VAL A 109 -11.00 -5.57 -7.80
C VAL A 109 -10.78 -4.31 -6.95
N MET A 110 -11.77 -3.43 -6.81
CA MET A 110 -11.67 -2.24 -5.94
C MET A 110 -11.43 -2.61 -4.48
N VAL A 111 -12.19 -3.56 -3.93
CA VAL A 111 -12.00 -4.05 -2.57
C VAL A 111 -10.62 -4.69 -2.41
N ALA A 112 -10.16 -5.45 -3.40
CA ALA A 112 -8.82 -6.03 -3.39
C ALA A 112 -7.71 -4.96 -3.38
N ILE A 113 -7.85 -3.87 -4.15
CA ILE A 113 -6.90 -2.74 -4.14
C ILE A 113 -6.88 -2.05 -2.76
N ILE A 114 -8.06 -1.75 -2.20
CA ILE A 114 -8.16 -1.10 -0.88
C ILE A 114 -7.59 -2.01 0.21
N ALA A 115 -7.96 -3.29 0.21
CA ALA A 115 -7.42 -4.28 1.14
C ALA A 115 -5.90 -4.41 0.99
N TYR A 116 -5.38 -4.40 -0.24
CA TYR A 116 -3.94 -4.42 -0.51
C TYR A 116 -3.22 -3.24 0.13
N PHE A 117 -3.73 -2.01 0.00
CA PHE A 117 -3.13 -0.85 0.66
C PHE A 117 -3.15 -0.97 2.18
N VAL A 118 -4.30 -1.33 2.76
CA VAL A 118 -4.43 -1.50 4.21
C VAL A 118 -3.47 -2.57 4.72
N LEU A 119 -3.44 -3.75 4.09
CA LEU A 119 -2.57 -4.86 4.50
C LEU A 119 -1.08 -4.52 4.34
N CYS A 120 -0.69 -3.86 3.24
CA CYS A 120 0.67 -3.39 3.04
C CYS A 120 1.08 -2.37 4.11
N SER A 121 0.22 -1.41 4.44
CA SER A 121 0.46 -0.45 5.50
C SER A 121 0.56 -1.12 6.88
N MET A 122 -0.33 -2.06 7.20
CA MET A 122 -0.27 -2.84 8.44
C MET A 122 1.03 -3.63 8.54
N SER A 123 1.46 -4.29 7.45
CA SER A 123 2.73 -5.01 7.40
C SER A 123 3.93 -4.07 7.56
N GLY A 124 3.88 -2.88 6.97
CA GLY A 124 4.92 -1.85 7.10
C GLY A 124 5.08 -1.37 8.54
N ILE A 125 3.97 -1.02 9.19
CA ILE A 125 3.97 -0.57 10.60
C ILE A 125 4.41 -1.69 11.53
N ARG A 126 4.01 -2.95 11.26
CA ARG A 126 4.46 -4.11 12.05
C ARG A 126 5.97 -4.26 12.02
N ASN A 127 6.58 -4.11 10.84
CA ASN A 127 8.03 -4.31 10.67
C ASN A 127 8.86 -3.12 11.19
N ILE A 128 8.36 -1.88 11.06
CA ILE A 128 9.07 -0.66 11.50
C ILE A 128 8.85 -0.38 12.99
N GLY A 129 7.67 -0.74 13.52
CA GLY A 129 7.17 -0.29 14.82
C GLY A 129 6.54 1.11 14.75
N VAL A 130 5.96 1.56 15.87
CA VAL A 130 5.38 2.90 16.00
C VAL A 130 6.44 3.86 16.52
N TRP A 131 6.83 4.83 15.69
CA TRP A 131 7.79 5.87 16.01
C TRP A 131 7.07 7.17 16.33
N PHE A 132 7.51 7.87 17.38
CA PHE A 132 7.05 9.22 17.69
C PHE A 132 8.27 10.14 17.76
N LEU A 133 8.36 11.13 16.85
CA LEU A 133 9.42 12.15 16.84
C LEU A 133 10.86 11.60 17.02
N TRP A 134 11.16 10.45 16.41
CA TRP A 134 12.43 9.68 16.47
C TRP A 134 12.63 8.69 17.62
N ILE A 135 11.70 8.56 18.56
CA ILE A 135 11.75 7.51 19.58
C ILE A 135 10.81 6.36 19.20
N LYS A 136 11.33 5.13 19.18
CA LYS A 136 10.52 3.92 18.98
C LYS A 136 9.71 3.65 20.25
N MET A 137 8.43 4.05 20.23
CA MET A 137 7.55 3.98 21.40
C MET A 137 7.01 2.56 21.61
N TYR A 138 6.52 1.93 20.54
CA TYR A 138 5.88 0.62 20.64
C TYR A 138 6.32 -0.31 19.49
N LYS A 139 6.74 -1.53 19.86
CA LYS A 139 6.98 -2.65 18.93
C LYS A 139 5.68 -3.45 18.83
N ILE A 140 5.11 -3.58 17.63
CA ILE A 140 3.87 -4.32 17.42
C ILE A 140 4.20 -5.81 17.30
N ARG A 141 3.97 -6.56 18.38
CA ARG A 141 4.13 -8.02 18.43
C ARG A 141 2.76 -8.73 18.40
N PRO A 142 2.56 -9.74 17.55
CA PRO A 142 1.31 -10.52 17.56
C PRO A 142 1.11 -11.16 18.94
N ARG A 143 -0.10 -11.00 19.50
CA ARG A 143 -0.52 -11.54 20.81
C ARG A 143 0.24 -10.99 22.04
N ARG A 144 1.15 -10.04 21.87
CA ARG A 144 1.95 -9.42 22.96
C ARG A 144 2.05 -7.89 22.87
N THR A 145 1.13 -7.24 22.14
CA THR A 145 1.04 -5.77 22.13
C THR A 145 0.35 -5.22 23.36
N SER A 146 0.93 -4.18 23.97
CA SER A 146 0.25 -3.44 25.05
C SER A 146 -1.06 -2.78 24.54
N PRO A 147 -2.10 -2.65 25.38
CA PRO A 147 -3.37 -2.04 24.98
C PRO A 147 -3.24 -0.60 24.46
N GLN A 148 -2.31 0.17 25.02
CA GLN A 148 -2.01 1.54 24.57
C GLN A 148 -1.40 1.56 23.16
N GLY A 149 -0.49 0.63 22.86
CA GLY A 149 0.10 0.48 21.53
C GLY A 149 -0.94 0.08 20.48
N LEU A 150 -1.90 -0.77 20.84
CA LEU A 150 -3.02 -1.15 19.98
C LEU A 150 -3.92 0.05 19.64
N LEU A 151 -4.19 0.91 20.62
CA LEU A 151 -5.03 2.11 20.42
C LEU A 151 -4.33 3.13 19.50
N MET A 152 -3.03 3.36 19.68
CA MET A 152 -2.22 4.19 18.78
C MET A 152 -2.18 3.62 17.35
N PHE A 153 -2.01 2.30 17.22
CA PHE A 153 -2.08 1.63 15.92
C PHE A 153 -3.42 1.84 15.22
N CYS A 154 -4.53 1.74 15.95
CA CYS A 154 -5.86 2.02 15.40
C CYS A 154 -5.99 3.47 14.93
N MET A 155 -5.48 4.44 15.71
CA MET A 155 -5.49 5.86 15.29
C MET A 155 -4.68 6.09 14.01
N ILE A 156 -3.48 5.51 13.92
CA ILE A 156 -2.65 5.59 12.71
C ILE A 156 -3.38 4.95 11.52
N LEU A 157 -4.02 3.80 11.72
CA LEU A 157 -4.77 3.11 10.68
C LEU A 157 -5.97 3.95 10.20
N MET A 158 -6.66 4.67 11.07
CA MET A 158 -7.72 5.62 10.68
C MET A 158 -7.18 6.73 9.76
N PHE A 159 -6.02 7.32 10.09
CA PHE A 159 -5.38 8.32 9.22
C PHE A 159 -4.91 7.73 7.88
N ILE A 160 -4.45 6.49 7.89
CA ILE A 160 -4.06 5.78 6.67
C ILE A 160 -5.27 5.52 5.78
N VAL A 161 -6.41 5.10 6.34
CA VAL A 161 -7.65 4.92 5.57
C VAL A 161 -8.09 6.24 4.96
N LEU A 162 -7.99 7.35 5.69
CA LEU A 162 -8.27 8.68 5.14
C LEU A 162 -7.31 9.03 3.98
N ALA A 163 -6.01 8.75 4.12
CA ALA A 163 -5.03 8.96 3.05
C ALA A 163 -5.30 8.06 1.83
N ILE A 164 -5.69 6.81 2.04
CA ILE A 164 -6.06 5.87 0.98
C ILE A 164 -7.23 6.41 0.17
N ASN A 165 -8.23 7.08 0.78
CA ASN A 165 -9.33 7.69 0.04
C ASN A 165 -8.84 8.77 -0.95
N VAL A 166 -7.81 9.55 -0.55
CA VAL A 166 -7.19 10.54 -1.45
C VAL A 166 -6.40 9.84 -2.56
N ILE A 167 -5.57 8.86 -2.22
CA ILE A 167 -4.78 8.09 -3.19
C ILE A 167 -5.68 7.34 -4.18
N LEU A 168 -6.82 6.81 -3.73
CA LEU A 168 -7.78 6.11 -4.57
C LEU A 168 -8.36 7.02 -5.65
N TYR A 169 -8.62 8.28 -5.33
CA TYR A 169 -9.02 9.28 -6.33
C TYR A 169 -7.93 9.52 -7.38
N GLU A 170 -6.66 9.56 -6.98
CA GLU A 170 -5.54 9.69 -7.93
C GLU A 170 -5.31 8.41 -8.73
N LEU A 171 -5.58 7.25 -8.14
CA LEU A 171 -5.40 5.96 -8.78
C LEU A 171 -6.47 5.70 -9.84
N THR A 172 -7.70 6.14 -9.62
CA THR A 172 -8.85 5.81 -10.49
C THR A 172 -9.76 7.01 -10.72
N PRO A 173 -9.25 8.11 -11.32
CA PRO A 173 -9.98 9.36 -11.39
C PRO A 173 -11.25 9.29 -12.25
N GLN A 174 -11.33 8.43 -13.28
CA GLN A 174 -12.58 8.26 -14.05
C GLN A 174 -13.57 7.43 -13.26
N TYR A 175 -13.11 6.26 -12.85
CA TYR A 175 -13.96 5.25 -12.24
C TYR A 175 -14.57 5.78 -10.94
N SER A 176 -13.78 6.47 -10.12
CA SER A 176 -14.25 7.06 -8.85
C SER A 176 -15.14 8.30 -9.04
N SER A 177 -14.98 9.04 -10.14
CA SER A 177 -15.75 10.27 -10.38
C SER A 177 -17.08 9.98 -11.08
N PHE A 178 -17.05 9.24 -12.18
CA PHE A 178 -18.17 9.05 -13.09
C PHE A 178 -18.61 7.60 -13.22
N GLY A 179 -17.75 6.64 -12.85
CA GLY A 179 -18.03 5.21 -13.03
C GLY A 179 -18.27 4.88 -14.51
N SER A 180 -19.40 4.24 -14.81
CA SER A 180 -19.81 3.85 -16.17
C SER A 180 -20.63 4.91 -16.91
N GLN A 181 -20.71 6.14 -16.40
CA GLN A 181 -21.49 7.22 -17.04
C GLN A 181 -20.86 7.65 -18.37
N HIS A 182 -21.71 7.74 -19.40
CA HIS A 182 -21.38 8.24 -20.72
C HIS A 182 -22.45 9.24 -21.15
N TYR A 183 -22.07 10.23 -21.93
CA TYR A 183 -23.01 11.18 -22.52
C TYR A 183 -22.96 11.07 -24.04
N ILE A 184 -24.06 11.46 -24.67
CA ILE A 184 -24.19 11.46 -26.13
C ILE A 184 -23.82 12.86 -26.61
N SER A 185 -22.72 12.99 -27.34
CA SER A 185 -22.39 14.26 -27.99
C SER A 185 -23.00 14.28 -29.38
N ASP A 186 -23.91 15.22 -29.64
CA ASP A 186 -24.40 15.47 -31.00
C ASP A 186 -23.28 16.12 -31.82
N SER A 187 -22.85 15.46 -32.88
CA SER A 187 -21.88 15.99 -33.83
C SER A 187 -22.59 16.15 -35.16
N ALA A 188 -22.99 17.37 -35.50
CA ALA A 188 -23.63 17.67 -36.77
C ALA A 188 -22.61 17.51 -37.90
N ILE A 189 -22.71 16.42 -38.66
CA ILE A 189 -21.90 16.18 -39.86
C ILE A 189 -22.78 16.59 -41.05
N GLY A 190 -22.80 17.89 -41.34
CA GLY A 190 -23.57 18.44 -42.46
C GLY A 190 -25.09 18.46 -42.23
N ALA A 191 -25.81 19.08 -43.18
CA ALA A 191 -27.19 19.54 -42.99
C ALA A 191 -28.24 18.44 -42.76
N ASN A 192 -27.92 17.15 -42.90
CA ASN A 192 -28.90 16.05 -42.85
C ASN A 192 -28.45 14.77 -42.11
N GLU A 193 -27.26 14.70 -41.52
CA GLU A 193 -26.82 13.52 -40.75
C GLU A 193 -26.29 13.90 -39.37
N SER A 194 -27.05 13.55 -38.32
CA SER A 194 -26.60 13.61 -36.93
C SER A 194 -25.97 12.26 -36.55
N SER A 195 -24.65 12.26 -36.34
CA SER A 195 -23.94 11.10 -35.80
C SER A 195 -23.95 11.16 -34.27
N PHE A 196 -24.60 10.19 -33.63
CA PHE A 196 -24.59 10.04 -32.18
C PHE A 196 -23.33 9.29 -31.74
N HIS A 197 -22.39 10.00 -31.13
CA HIS A 197 -21.20 9.39 -30.54
C HIS A 197 -21.29 9.39 -29.02
N SER A 198 -21.23 8.20 -28.42
CA SER A 198 -21.08 8.02 -26.97
C SER A 198 -19.67 8.41 -26.56
N LYS A 199 -19.55 9.39 -25.65
CA LYS A 199 -18.27 9.85 -25.09
C LYS A 199 -18.26 9.69 -23.58
N GLU A 200 -17.07 9.44 -23.04
CA GLU A 200 -16.85 9.32 -21.59
C GLU A 200 -17.00 10.68 -20.90
N CYS A 201 -17.68 10.70 -19.76
CA CYS A 201 -17.84 11.90 -18.94
C CYS A 201 -16.47 12.45 -18.49
N THR A 202 -16.29 13.77 -18.49
CA THR A 202 -15.05 14.45 -18.06
C THR A 202 -15.42 15.65 -17.20
N MET A 203 -14.52 16.09 -16.31
CA MET A 203 -14.73 17.21 -15.38
C MET A 203 -14.97 18.59 -16.06
N HIS A 204 -14.82 18.70 -17.38
CA HIS A 204 -15.09 19.92 -18.16
C HIS A 204 -16.55 20.02 -18.64
N ILE A 205 -17.32 18.94 -18.59
CA ILE A 205 -18.71 18.92 -19.07
C ILE A 205 -19.64 19.45 -17.98
N SER A 206 -20.71 20.16 -18.39
CA SER A 206 -21.69 20.71 -17.48
C SER A 206 -22.37 19.61 -16.65
N SER A 207 -22.80 19.94 -15.43
CA SER A 207 -23.43 19.01 -14.49
C SER A 207 -24.77 18.42 -14.99
N GLU A 208 -25.30 18.90 -16.12
CA GLU A 208 -26.56 18.44 -16.69
C GLU A 208 -26.42 17.08 -17.38
N ASP A 209 -25.27 16.79 -17.98
CA ASP A 209 -25.04 15.53 -18.73
C ASP A 209 -24.34 14.45 -17.89
N CYS A 210 -23.52 14.84 -16.92
CA CYS A 210 -22.70 13.92 -16.12
C CYS A 210 -22.70 14.34 -14.64
N THR A 211 -22.91 13.37 -13.75
CA THR A 211 -22.92 13.63 -12.29
C THR A 211 -21.71 12.98 -11.61
N VAL A 212 -20.92 13.79 -10.91
CA VAL A 212 -19.78 13.30 -10.12
C VAL A 212 -20.24 12.65 -8.82
N THR A 213 -19.49 11.66 -8.34
CA THR A 213 -19.73 11.09 -7.02
C THR A 213 -19.58 12.13 -5.91
N ARG A 214 -20.37 11.99 -4.84
CA ARG A 214 -20.32 12.90 -3.68
C ARG A 214 -18.95 12.93 -3.02
N MET A 215 -18.25 11.79 -2.99
CA MET A 215 -16.91 11.69 -2.42
C MET A 215 -15.90 12.56 -3.19
N VAL A 216 -15.90 12.47 -4.53
CA VAL A 216 -15.02 13.28 -5.37
C VAL A 216 -15.38 14.76 -5.29
N PHE A 217 -16.68 15.09 -5.29
CA PHE A 217 -17.13 16.46 -5.14
C PHE A 217 -16.62 17.10 -3.83
N LEU A 218 -16.72 16.39 -2.71
CA LEU A 218 -16.22 16.86 -1.42
C LEU A 218 -14.69 17.02 -1.43
N LEU A 219 -13.96 16.04 -1.96
CA LEU A 219 -12.50 16.05 -2.01
C LEU A 219 -11.96 17.18 -2.89
N VAL A 220 -12.51 17.37 -4.09
CA VAL A 220 -12.13 18.46 -5.00
C VAL A 220 -12.51 19.82 -4.41
N SER A 221 -13.70 19.95 -3.81
CA SER A 221 -14.11 21.18 -3.14
C SER A 221 -13.20 21.55 -1.97
N PHE A 222 -12.76 20.55 -1.21
CA PHE A 222 -11.80 20.71 -0.12
C PHE A 222 -10.45 21.19 -0.65
N PHE A 223 -9.87 20.52 -1.65
CA PHE A 223 -8.58 20.94 -2.23
C PHE A 223 -8.64 22.30 -2.91
N TYR A 224 -9.78 22.65 -3.51
CA TYR A 224 -9.98 23.96 -4.10
C TYR A 224 -10.02 25.08 -3.04
N LYS A 225 -10.77 24.89 -1.95
CA LYS A 225 -10.83 25.87 -0.86
C LYS A 225 -9.53 25.94 -0.06
N MET A 226 -8.84 24.81 0.11
CA MET A 226 -7.64 24.66 0.91
C MET A 226 -6.45 24.21 0.04
N TRP A 227 -6.07 25.09 -0.89
CA TRP A 227 -5.03 24.83 -1.92
C TRP A 227 -3.70 24.32 -1.37
N ILE A 228 -3.32 24.74 -0.16
CA ILE A 228 -2.09 24.27 0.52
C ILE A 228 -2.12 22.76 0.73
N PHE A 229 -3.26 22.20 1.14
CA PHE A 229 -3.40 20.76 1.32
C PHE A 229 -3.34 20.02 0.00
N GLY A 230 -3.99 20.53 -1.06
CA GLY A 230 -3.89 19.94 -2.39
C GLY A 230 -2.45 19.89 -2.92
N ALA A 231 -1.70 21.00 -2.75
CA ALA A 231 -0.29 21.05 -3.11
C ALA A 231 0.57 20.10 -2.25
N ALA A 232 0.33 20.04 -0.94
CA ALA A 232 1.05 19.13 -0.04
C ALA A 232 0.81 17.66 -0.43
N TYR A 233 -0.44 17.26 -0.69
CA TYR A 233 -0.76 15.90 -1.14
C TYR A 233 -0.07 15.55 -2.46
N PHE A 234 -0.04 16.48 -3.42
CA PHE A 234 0.68 16.27 -4.68
C PHE A 234 2.17 15.95 -4.46
N TYR A 235 2.86 16.72 -3.63
CA TYR A 235 4.27 16.45 -3.30
C TYR A 235 4.44 15.17 -2.47
N LEU A 236 3.49 14.85 -1.58
CA LEU A 236 3.50 13.59 -0.82
C LEU A 236 3.34 12.38 -1.74
N THR A 237 2.54 12.46 -2.81
CA THR A 237 2.44 11.37 -3.80
C THR A 237 3.76 11.18 -4.55
N TRP A 238 4.47 12.26 -4.91
CA TRP A 238 5.83 12.17 -5.46
C TRP A 238 6.81 11.52 -4.48
N ALA A 239 6.77 11.91 -3.20
CA ALA A 239 7.59 11.29 -2.17
C ALA A 239 7.26 9.79 -2.01
N PHE A 240 5.97 9.43 -2.02
CA PHE A 240 5.52 8.05 -1.97
C PHE A 240 6.05 7.22 -3.15
N LEU A 241 5.93 7.72 -4.38
CA LEU A 241 6.51 7.10 -5.57
C LEU A 241 8.03 6.92 -5.44
N GLY A 242 8.74 7.96 -4.96
CA GLY A 242 10.17 7.90 -4.69
C GLY A 242 10.54 6.80 -3.69
N THR A 243 9.81 6.70 -2.57
CA THR A 243 10.05 5.66 -1.56
C THR A 243 9.79 4.24 -2.09
N MET A 244 8.75 4.06 -2.91
CA MET A 244 8.49 2.77 -3.58
C MET A 244 9.64 2.39 -4.53
N LEU A 245 10.13 3.33 -5.33
CA LEU A 245 11.24 3.10 -6.24
C LEU A 245 12.52 2.74 -5.49
N ILE A 246 12.86 3.48 -4.44
CA ILE A 246 14.01 3.20 -3.58
C ILE A 246 13.86 1.83 -2.93
N GLY A 247 12.68 1.51 -2.38
CA GLY A 247 12.41 0.20 -1.80
C GLY A 247 12.59 -0.95 -2.79
N PHE A 248 12.13 -0.77 -4.03
CA PHE A 248 12.34 -1.72 -5.11
C PHE A 248 13.82 -1.89 -5.47
N LEU A 249 14.56 -0.78 -5.66
CA LEU A 249 16.00 -0.83 -5.93
C LEU A 249 16.78 -1.52 -4.81
N VAL A 250 16.47 -1.20 -3.55
CA VAL A 250 17.07 -1.85 -2.39
C VAL A 250 16.74 -3.34 -2.38
N ALA A 251 15.51 -3.75 -2.69
CA ALA A 251 15.13 -5.16 -2.75
C ALA A 251 15.83 -5.93 -3.88
N VAL A 252 16.11 -5.28 -5.01
CA VAL A 252 16.84 -5.87 -6.15
C VAL A 252 18.35 -5.99 -5.84
N ILE A 253 18.94 -4.94 -5.25
CA ILE A 253 20.38 -4.88 -4.95
C ILE A 253 20.73 -5.73 -3.73
N LYS A 254 19.90 -5.69 -2.68
CA LYS A 254 20.11 -6.47 -1.46
C LYS A 254 19.62 -7.90 -1.69
N ARG A 255 20.56 -8.79 -2.05
CA ARG A 255 20.35 -10.24 -2.20
C ARG A 255 19.49 -10.78 -1.05
N ARG A 256 18.46 -11.58 -1.37
CA ARG A 256 17.49 -12.17 -0.42
C ARG A 256 18.20 -12.64 0.86
N ARG A 257 18.08 -11.89 1.97
CA ARG A 257 18.14 -12.53 3.29
C ARG A 257 16.95 -13.47 3.32
N SER A 258 17.20 -14.76 3.51
CA SER A 258 16.15 -15.78 3.52
C SER A 258 15.02 -15.31 4.42
N ALA A 259 13.77 -15.47 3.98
CA ALA A 259 12.53 -15.05 4.68
C ALA A 259 12.32 -15.75 6.05
N ILE A 260 13.34 -16.46 6.53
CA ILE A 260 13.40 -17.23 7.77
C ILE A 260 14.06 -16.41 8.89
N ASN A 261 14.90 -15.43 8.60
CA ASN A 261 15.62 -14.65 9.62
C ASN A 261 14.78 -13.56 10.32
N GLY A 262 13.51 -13.35 9.91
CA GLY A 262 12.64 -12.33 10.50
C GLY A 262 11.70 -12.85 11.59
N GLU A 263 11.70 -14.16 11.87
CA GLU A 263 10.80 -14.78 12.85
C GLU A 263 11.42 -14.88 14.26
N VAL A 264 12.70 -14.49 14.42
CA VAL A 264 13.43 -14.60 15.69
C VAL A 264 14.26 -13.32 15.90
N ASP A 265 13.67 -12.34 16.59
CA ASP A 265 14.42 -11.16 17.06
C ASP A 265 15.24 -11.55 18.30
N GLU A 266 16.49 -11.08 18.39
CA GLU A 266 17.35 -11.29 19.57
C GLU A 266 16.71 -10.76 20.87
N ASP A 267 15.82 -9.74 20.76
CA ASP A 267 15.04 -9.18 21.88
C ASP A 267 14.02 -10.17 22.50
N ASP A 268 13.68 -11.28 21.85
CA ASP A 268 12.76 -12.27 22.41
C ASP A 268 13.44 -13.19 23.45
N PHE A 269 14.78 -13.13 23.57
CA PHE A 269 15.55 -13.95 24.50
C PHE A 269 15.81 -13.27 25.84
N GLU A 270 15.83 -11.93 25.93
CA GLU A 270 16.06 -11.24 27.20
C GLU A 270 14.83 -11.29 28.13
N GLU A 271 13.61 -11.29 27.59
CA GLU A 271 12.37 -11.23 28.40
C GLU A 271 11.85 -12.62 28.83
N SER A 272 12.27 -13.72 28.17
CA SER A 272 11.90 -15.08 28.62
C SER A 272 12.67 -15.53 29.85
N ASP A 273 13.90 -15.04 30.03
CA ASP A 273 14.72 -15.36 31.21
C ASP A 273 14.08 -14.79 32.50
N ASP A 274 13.38 -13.64 32.41
CA ASP A 274 12.67 -13.04 33.54
C ASP A 274 11.39 -13.80 33.95
N GLU A 275 10.65 -14.40 33.01
CA GLU A 275 9.45 -15.19 33.33
C GLU A 275 9.79 -16.56 33.95
N ASP A 276 10.91 -17.18 33.56
CA ASP A 276 11.38 -18.44 34.15
C ASP A 276 12.06 -18.24 35.52
N LEU A 277 12.71 -17.09 35.76
CA LEU A 277 13.28 -16.74 37.07
C LEU A 277 12.22 -16.43 38.14
N LEU A 278 11.01 -16.00 37.75
CA LEU A 278 9.89 -15.75 38.67
C LEU A 278 9.07 -17.00 39.02
N ARG A 279 9.39 -18.14 38.39
CA ARG A 279 8.75 -19.45 38.63
C ARG A 279 9.65 -20.47 39.32
N GLY A 280 10.90 -20.10 39.65
CA GLY A 280 11.86 -20.91 40.41
C GLY A 280 11.76 -20.71 41.92
#